data_AF-A0A842KYD0-F1
#
_entry.id   AF-A0A842KYD0-F1
#
_cell.length_a   1.000
_cell.length_b   1.000
_cell.length_c   1.000
_cell.angle_alpha   90.00
_cell.angle_beta   90.00
_cell.angle_gamma   90.00
#
_symmetry.space_group_name_H-M   'P 1'
#
loop_
_entity.id
_entity.type
_entity.pdbx_description
1 polymer ?
#
loop_
_entity_poly.entity_id
_entity_poly.type
_entity_poly.pdbx_seq_one_letter_code
_entity_poly.pdbx_strand_id
1 'polypeptide(L)'
;MNSIFVFDMDGTLLSQRTVDVLCNIFNLNERLKLIDSVSSTLPAYRVEEMVAELFRGKNVNDMLSAFDSIPLNEGVEEFISKVRAHGCGTAIATDSYTFLAKNLVIKLNIDFLYGLDITIQDNIFTGKIVSDYRC
;
A
#
# COMPACT_ATOMS: atom_id res chain seq x y z
N MET A 1 -8.44 -2.01 -25.59
CA MET A 1 -8.55 -2.50 -24.21
C MET A 1 -10.00 -2.28 -23.79
N ASN A 2 -10.79 -3.34 -23.63
CA ASN A 2 -12.26 -3.20 -23.44
C ASN A 2 -12.70 -3.37 -21.98
N SER A 3 -11.82 -3.90 -21.12
CA SER A 3 -12.07 -4.10 -19.69
C SER A 3 -10.79 -3.85 -18.89
N ILE A 4 -10.96 -3.38 -17.65
CA ILE A 4 -9.89 -3.20 -16.66
C ILE A 4 -10.26 -3.91 -15.36
N PHE A 5 -9.30 -4.63 -14.78
CA PHE A 5 -9.42 -5.20 -13.44
C PHE A 5 -8.67 -4.29 -12.47
N VAL A 6 -9.38 -3.79 -11.46
CA VAL A 6 -8.80 -2.95 -10.41
C VAL A 6 -8.73 -3.79 -9.14
N PHE A 7 -7.53 -3.90 -8.58
CA PHE A 7 -7.24 -4.69 -7.41
C PHE A 7 -6.97 -3.76 -6.23
N ASP A 8 -7.61 -4.06 -5.10
CA ASP A 8 -7.06 -3.69 -3.81
C ASP A 8 -5.71 -4.41 -3.59
N MET A 9 -4.86 -3.88 -2.72
CA MET A 9 -3.52 -4.41 -2.46
C MET A 9 -3.46 -5.25 -1.17
N ASP A 10 -3.80 -4.65 -0.03
CA ASP A 10 -3.56 -5.20 1.30
C ASP A 10 -4.64 -6.21 1.69
N GLY A 11 -4.25 -7.47 1.94
CA GLY A 11 -5.21 -8.56 2.17
C GLY A 11 -5.87 -9.10 0.90
N THR A 12 -5.63 -8.48 -0.27
CA THR A 12 -6.14 -8.90 -1.57
C THR A 12 -5.03 -9.48 -2.45
N LEU A 13 -4.08 -8.65 -2.92
CA LEU A 13 -2.89 -9.12 -3.65
C LEU A 13 -1.83 -9.63 -2.67
N LEU A 14 -1.66 -8.91 -1.56
CA LEU A 14 -0.78 -9.25 -0.47
C LEU A 14 -1.53 -10.04 0.60
N SER A 15 -0.85 -10.99 1.21
CA SER A 15 -1.41 -11.84 2.28
C SER A 15 -1.62 -11.13 3.62
N GLN A 16 -1.08 -9.93 3.78
CA GLN A 16 -1.14 -9.14 5.01
C GLN A 16 -1.39 -7.67 4.67
N ARG A 17 -1.78 -6.88 5.68
CA ARG A 17 -1.82 -5.42 5.54
C ARG A 17 -0.42 -4.85 5.68
N THR A 18 -0.04 -3.95 4.78
CA THR A 18 1.25 -3.25 4.79
C THR A 18 1.46 -2.52 6.12
N VAL A 19 0.42 -1.85 6.64
CA VAL A 19 0.51 -1.09 7.89
C VAL A 19 0.83 -1.98 9.10
N ASP A 20 0.33 -3.21 9.17
CA ASP A 20 0.59 -4.14 10.27
C ASP A 20 2.05 -4.58 10.26
N VAL A 21 2.58 -4.92 9.08
CA VAL A 21 3.96 -5.38 8.92
C VAL A 21 4.95 -4.27 9.26
N LEU A 22 4.70 -3.05 8.77
CA LEU A 22 5.52 -1.87 9.11
C LEU A 22 5.46 -1.58 10.62
N CYS A 23 4.27 -1.59 11.22
CA CYS A 23 4.13 -1.33 12.66
C CYS A 23 4.83 -2.39 13.51
N ASN A 24 4.84 -3.65 13.08
CA ASN A 24 5.56 -4.70 13.77
C ASN A 24 7.08 -4.44 13.76
N ILE A 25 7.64 -4.14 12.60
CA ILE A 25 9.09 -3.88 12.44
C ILE A 25 9.54 -2.65 13.23
N PHE A 26 8.72 -1.59 13.26
CA PHE A 26 9.05 -0.36 13.98
C PHE A 26 8.55 -0.31 15.43
N ASN A 27 7.97 -1.40 15.95
CA ASN A 27 7.41 -1.49 17.31
C ASN A 27 6.32 -0.44 17.59
N LEU A 28 5.40 -0.25 16.64
CA LEU A 28 4.30 0.74 16.69
C LEU A 28 2.91 0.10 16.84
N ASN A 29 2.81 -1.22 17.03
CA ASN A 29 1.53 -1.96 17.09
C ASN A 29 0.52 -1.36 18.08
N GLU A 30 0.96 -0.95 19.27
CA GLU A 30 0.04 -0.34 20.27
C GLU A 30 -0.51 1.02 19.80
N ARG A 31 0.27 1.80 19.05
CA ARG A 31 -0.20 3.07 18.49
C ARG A 31 -1.18 2.85 17.34
N LEU A 32 -0.92 1.84 16.50
CA LEU A 32 -1.84 1.44 15.44
C LEU A 32 -3.19 1.00 16.01
N LYS A 33 -3.20 0.18 17.08
CA LYS A 33 -4.44 -0.23 17.76
C LYS A 33 -5.28 0.95 18.24
N LEU A 34 -4.65 2.02 18.75
CA LEU A 34 -5.36 3.23 19.15
C LEU A 34 -6.03 3.92 17.96
N ILE A 35 -5.35 4.00 16.81
CA ILE A 35 -5.93 4.55 15.58
C ILE A 35 -7.08 3.67 15.08
N ASP A 36 -6.89 2.35 15.02
CA ASP A 36 -7.93 1.40 14.61
C ASP A 36 -9.18 1.48 15.50
N SER A 37 -9.02 1.78 16.80
CA SER A 37 -10.15 1.91 17.74
C SER A 37 -11.09 3.09 17.43
N VAL A 38 -10.59 4.12 16.74
CA VAL A 38 -11.35 5.33 16.39
C VAL A 38 -11.62 5.46 14.89
N SER A 39 -11.02 4.59 14.05
CA SER A 39 -11.06 4.70 12.59
C SER A 39 -12.48 4.66 12.03
N SER A 40 -13.36 3.84 12.60
CA SER A 40 -14.78 3.74 12.20
C SER A 40 -15.60 5.01 12.43
N THR A 41 -15.09 5.94 13.25
CA THR A 41 -15.76 7.21 13.59
C THR A 41 -15.17 8.41 12.87
N LEU A 42 -14.07 8.23 12.14
CA LEU A 42 -13.35 9.28 11.45
C LEU A 42 -13.53 9.13 9.94
N PRO A 43 -13.46 10.24 9.17
CA PRO A 43 -13.30 10.15 7.73
C PRO A 43 -12.00 9.40 7.37
N ALA A 44 -12.01 8.64 6.27
CA ALA A 44 -10.86 7.83 5.85
C ALA A 44 -9.57 8.65 5.71
N TYR A 45 -9.62 9.81 5.03
CA TYR A 45 -8.46 10.71 4.94
C TYR A 45 -7.84 11.12 6.29
N ARG A 46 -8.60 11.14 7.39
CA ARG A 46 -8.06 11.41 8.74
C ARG A 46 -7.31 10.22 9.29
N VAL A 47 -7.82 9.02 9.07
CA VAL A 47 -7.14 7.78 9.45
C VAL A 47 -5.83 7.65 8.66
N GLU A 48 -5.85 7.92 7.35
CA GLU A 48 -4.66 7.95 6.49
C GLU A 48 -3.59 8.91 7.02
N GLU A 49 -3.97 10.14 7.40
CA GLU A 49 -3.07 11.12 8.00
C GLU A 49 -2.46 10.64 9.32
N MET A 50 -3.27 10.03 10.19
CA MET A 50 -2.81 9.48 11.47
C MET A 50 -1.82 8.32 11.27
N VAL A 51 -2.10 7.42 10.33
CA VAL A 51 -1.22 6.30 10.00
C VAL A 51 0.08 6.79 9.36
N ALA A 52 0.02 7.74 8.42
CA ALA A 52 1.23 8.33 7.84
C ALA A 52 2.11 9.00 8.92
N GLU A 53 1.50 9.68 9.90
CA GLU A 53 2.25 10.30 10.99
C GLU A 53 3.02 9.28 11.85
N LEU A 54 2.52 8.04 12.01
CA LEU A 54 3.22 7.00 12.76
C LEU A 54 4.62 6.71 12.22
N PHE A 55 4.79 6.80 10.90
CA PHE A 55 6.02 6.48 10.20
C PHE A 55 6.90 7.70 9.92
N ARG A 56 6.54 8.89 10.41
CA ARG A 56 7.39 10.08 10.30
C ARG A 56 8.79 9.80 10.88
N GLY A 57 9.81 10.14 10.11
CA GLY A 57 11.21 9.97 10.51
C GLY A 57 11.77 8.56 10.29
N LYS A 58 10.99 7.63 9.73
CA LYS A 58 11.49 6.28 9.38
C LYS A 58 12.26 6.30 8.05
N ASN A 59 13.25 5.42 7.97
CA ASN A 59 14.04 5.24 6.75
C ASN A 59 13.21 4.50 5.70
N VAL A 60 13.18 5.03 4.48
CA VAL A 60 12.37 4.49 3.38
C VAL A 60 12.85 3.11 2.94
N ASN A 61 14.16 2.82 3.01
CA ASN A 61 14.68 1.50 2.65
C ASN A 61 14.26 0.41 3.65
N ASP A 62 14.14 0.75 4.93
CA ASP A 62 13.62 -0.18 5.94
C ASP A 62 12.14 -0.49 5.66
N MET A 63 11.36 0.53 5.26
CA MET A 63 9.96 0.35 4.87
C MET A 63 9.80 -0.49 3.59
N LEU A 64 10.68 -0.28 2.60
CA LEU A 64 10.70 -1.09 1.37
C LEU A 64 11.05 -2.55 1.67
N SER A 65 12.08 -2.78 2.49
CA SER A 65 12.49 -4.13 2.89
C SER A 65 11.40 -4.87 3.65
N ALA A 66 10.68 -4.14 4.52
CA ALA A 66 9.51 -4.64 5.22
C ALA A 66 8.38 -5.03 4.25
N PHE A 67 8.05 -4.15 3.32
CA PHE A 67 7.01 -4.39 2.32
C PHE A 67 7.34 -5.57 1.39
N ASP A 68 8.57 -5.66 0.91
CA ASP A 68 9.02 -6.75 0.02
C ASP A 68 9.02 -8.12 0.73
N SER A 69 8.96 -8.15 2.06
CA SER A 69 8.82 -9.39 2.84
C SER A 69 7.40 -9.94 2.87
N ILE A 70 6.40 -9.16 2.44
CA ILE A 70 4.99 -9.55 2.49
C ILE A 70 4.70 -10.55 1.36
N PRO A 71 4.27 -11.78 1.67
CA PRO A 71 3.93 -12.76 0.64
C PRO A 71 2.70 -12.33 -0.16
N LEU A 72 2.66 -12.69 -1.44
CA LEU A 72 1.44 -12.64 -2.24
C LEU A 72 0.42 -13.64 -1.70
N ASN A 73 -0.88 -13.35 -1.87
CA ASN A 73 -1.91 -14.36 -1.71
C ASN A 73 -1.78 -15.46 -2.79
N GLU A 74 -2.26 -16.66 -2.45
CA GLU A 74 -2.24 -17.80 -3.36
C GLU A 74 -3.00 -17.49 -4.66
N GLY A 75 -2.43 -17.88 -5.80
CA GLY A 75 -3.06 -17.75 -7.11
C GLY A 75 -3.03 -16.33 -7.73
N VAL A 76 -2.51 -15.32 -7.04
CA VAL A 76 -2.44 -13.92 -7.55
C VAL A 76 -1.69 -13.83 -8.88
N GLU A 77 -0.50 -14.44 -8.96
CA GLU A 77 0.32 -14.41 -10.17
C GLU A 77 -0.38 -15.11 -11.35
N GLU A 78 -1.02 -16.26 -11.10
CA GLU A 78 -1.77 -16.99 -12.12
C GLU A 78 -3.00 -16.20 -12.59
N PHE A 79 -3.75 -15.61 -11.66
CA PHE A 79 -4.94 -14.84 -11.97
C PHE A 79 -4.60 -13.64 -12.86
N ILE A 80 -3.61 -12.84 -12.46
CA ILE A 80 -3.19 -11.66 -13.21
C ILE A 80 -2.65 -12.05 -14.58
N SER A 81 -1.85 -13.12 -14.67
CA SER A 81 -1.37 -13.65 -15.95
C SER A 81 -2.53 -14.01 -16.89
N LYS A 82 -3.57 -14.68 -16.38
CA LYS A 82 -4.78 -15.01 -17.17
C LYS A 82 -5.55 -13.77 -17.59
N VAL A 83 -5.78 -12.81 -16.70
CA VAL A 83 -6.46 -11.54 -17.02
C VAL A 83 -5.77 -10.83 -18.18
N ARG A 84 -4.43 -10.74 -18.12
CA ARG A 84 -3.63 -10.12 -19.17
C ARG A 84 -3.68 -10.90 -20.47
N ALA A 85 -3.61 -12.23 -20.42
CA ALA A 85 -3.70 -13.08 -21.62
C ALA A 85 -5.03 -12.91 -22.39
N HIS A 86 -6.10 -12.49 -21.70
CA HIS A 86 -7.39 -12.16 -22.32
C HIS A 86 -7.49 -10.72 -22.83
N GLY A 87 -6.39 -9.94 -22.80
CA GLY A 87 -6.34 -8.57 -23.30
C GLY A 87 -6.99 -7.53 -22.39
N CYS A 88 -7.21 -7.87 -21.12
CA CYS A 88 -7.69 -6.93 -20.10
C CYS A 88 -6.52 -6.14 -19.50
N GLY A 89 -6.74 -4.87 -19.19
CA GLY A 89 -5.78 -4.09 -18.41
C GLY A 89 -5.89 -4.39 -16.92
N THR A 90 -4.83 -4.08 -16.18
CA THR A 90 -4.76 -4.28 -14.73
C THR A 90 -4.35 -3.00 -14.00
N ALA A 91 -4.98 -2.73 -12.86
CA ALA A 91 -4.65 -1.61 -12.00
C ALA A 91 -4.62 -2.03 -10.53
N ILE A 92 -3.74 -1.41 -9.75
CA ILE A 92 -3.81 -1.42 -8.28
C ILE A 92 -4.41 -0.08 -7.84
N ALA A 93 -5.38 -0.13 -6.94
CA ALA A 93 -5.90 1.02 -6.21
C ALA A 93 -5.83 0.72 -4.71
N THR A 94 -5.04 1.49 -3.96
CA THR A 94 -4.74 1.22 -2.55
C THR A 94 -4.73 2.52 -1.73
N ASP A 95 -5.07 2.42 -0.46
CA ASP A 95 -4.86 3.46 0.56
C ASP A 95 -3.43 3.46 1.14
N SER A 96 -2.56 2.59 0.64
CA SER A 96 -1.14 2.52 0.97
C SER A 96 -0.28 3.43 0.07
N TYR A 97 1.03 3.39 0.26
CA TYR A 97 1.96 4.33 -0.36
C TYR A 97 2.50 3.86 -1.70
N THR A 98 2.45 4.72 -2.72
CA THR A 98 2.88 4.38 -4.09
C THR A 98 4.32 3.92 -4.18
N PHE A 99 5.23 4.49 -3.37
CA PHE A 99 6.65 4.13 -3.40
C PHE A 99 6.92 2.68 -2.98
N LEU A 100 6.06 2.10 -2.12
CA LEU A 100 6.17 0.69 -1.70
C LEU A 100 5.73 -0.24 -2.83
N ALA A 101 4.60 0.06 -3.47
CA ALA A 101 3.98 -0.80 -4.48
C ALA A 101 4.74 -0.86 -5.83
N LYS A 102 5.79 -0.05 -6.04
CA LYS A 102 6.54 -0.01 -7.31
C LYS A 102 7.12 -1.39 -7.70
N ASN A 103 7.73 -2.08 -6.75
CA ASN A 103 8.29 -3.43 -7.00
C ASN A 103 7.19 -4.45 -7.29
N LEU A 104 6.05 -4.34 -6.59
CA LEU A 104 4.89 -5.20 -6.79
C LEU A 104 4.29 -5.03 -8.20
N VAL A 105 4.15 -3.79 -8.67
CA VAL A 105 3.69 -3.46 -10.03
C VAL A 105 4.56 -4.12 -11.09
N ILE A 106 5.88 -4.05 -10.93
CA ILE A 106 6.84 -4.70 -11.85
C ILE A 106 6.69 -6.22 -11.79
N LYS A 107 6.67 -6.79 -10.59
CA LYS A 107 6.55 -8.24 -10.38
C LYS A 107 5.30 -8.84 -11.01
N LEU A 108 4.16 -8.15 -10.86
CA LEU A 108 2.86 -8.62 -11.34
C LEU A 108 2.49 -8.10 -12.74
N ASN A 109 3.35 -7.29 -13.37
CA ASN A 109 3.10 -6.66 -14.65
C ASN A 109 1.76 -5.88 -14.67
N ILE A 110 1.60 -4.99 -13.70
CA ILE A 110 0.41 -4.13 -13.54
C ILE A 110 0.53 -2.89 -14.43
N ASP A 111 -0.56 -2.51 -15.11
CA ASP A 111 -0.52 -1.37 -16.05
C ASP A 111 -0.67 0.00 -15.35
N PHE A 112 -1.45 0.07 -14.26
CA PHE A 112 -1.71 1.33 -13.53
C PHE A 112 -1.58 1.16 -12.01
N LEU A 113 -1.06 2.17 -11.34
CA LEU A 113 -0.97 2.22 -9.87
C LEU A 113 -1.59 3.51 -9.37
N TYR A 114 -2.55 3.38 -8.47
CA TYR A 114 -3.15 4.47 -7.72
C TYR A 114 -2.98 4.20 -6.23
N GLY A 115 -2.33 5.12 -5.53
CA GLY A 115 -2.16 5.09 -4.09
C GLY A 115 -1.73 6.46 -3.56
N LEU A 116 -1.39 6.51 -2.27
CA LEU A 116 -0.99 7.76 -1.62
C LEU A 116 0.46 8.11 -1.95
N ASP A 117 0.65 9.32 -2.46
CA ASP A 117 1.98 9.89 -2.63
C ASP A 117 2.40 10.59 -1.33
N ILE A 118 3.60 10.26 -0.85
CA ILE A 118 4.18 10.82 0.37
C ILE A 118 5.42 11.64 0.02
N THR A 119 5.59 12.78 0.69
CA THR A 119 6.86 13.51 0.63
C THR A 119 7.97 12.69 1.31
N ILE A 120 9.04 12.40 0.57
CA ILE A 120 10.25 11.75 1.09
C ILE A 120 11.40 12.75 0.93
N GLN A 121 12.22 12.90 1.97
CA GLN A 121 13.39 13.79 1.97
C GLN A 121 14.59 13.04 2.52
N ASP A 122 15.70 13.03 1.79
CA ASP A 122 16.94 12.35 2.20
C ASP A 122 16.72 10.91 2.67
N ASN A 123 15.88 10.17 1.94
CA ASN A 123 15.51 8.78 2.26
C ASN A 123 14.71 8.62 3.57
N ILE A 124 14.11 9.70 4.08
CA ILE A 124 13.26 9.74 5.26
C ILE A 124 11.81 9.98 4.87
N PHE A 125 10.93 9.16 5.43
CA PHE A 125 9.48 9.30 5.29
C PHE A 125 8.99 10.47 6.15
N THR A 126 8.35 11.47 5.52
CA THR A 126 7.96 12.70 6.24
C THR A 126 6.57 12.64 6.87
N GLY A 127 5.73 11.67 6.54
CA GLY A 127 4.33 11.62 6.97
C GLY A 127 3.39 12.58 6.24
N LYS A 128 3.89 13.39 5.29
CA LYS A 128 3.05 14.33 4.54
C LYS A 128 2.52 13.70 3.24
N ILE A 129 1.22 13.44 3.19
CA ILE A 129 0.49 13.01 1.98
C ILE A 129 0.31 14.19 1.02
N VAL A 130 0.63 13.98 -0.26
CA VAL A 130 0.58 14.99 -1.33
C VAL A 130 -0.26 14.58 -2.54
N SER A 131 -0.86 13.38 -2.56
CA SER A 131 -1.80 13.00 -3.61
C SER A 131 -3.06 13.88 -3.58
N ASP A 132 -3.55 14.24 -4.76
CA ASP A 132 -4.76 15.08 -4.96
C ASP A 132 -6.07 14.30 -4.77
N TYR A 133 -5.98 12.98 -4.68
CA TYR A 133 -7.08 12.06 -4.42
C TYR A 133 -6.85 11.36 -3.08
N ARG A 134 -7.88 11.38 -2.23
CA ARG A 134 -7.93 10.74 -0.91
C ARG A 134 -9.30 10.08 -0.73
N CYS A 135 -9.35 9.00 0.05
CA CYS A 135 -10.59 8.29 0.34
C CYS A 135 -11.47 9.03 1.36
#